data_AF-A0A7C6PLJ0-F1
#
_entry.id   AF-A0A7C6PLJ0-F1
#
_cell.length_a   1.000
_cell.length_b   1.000
_cell.length_c   1.000
_cell.angle_alpha   90.00
_cell.angle_beta   90.00
_cell.angle_gamma   90.00
#
_symmetry.space_group_name_H-M   'P 1'
#
loop_
_entity.id
_entity.type
_entity.pdbx_description
1 polymer ?
#
loop_
_entity_poly.entity_id
_entity_poly.type
_entity_poly.pdbx_seq_one_letter_code
_entity_poly.pdbx_strand_id
1 'polypeptide(L)'
;MARAIELAGLIDEYLKEAGLWLEAIQLLADRRQEAAVIAWIEEATPCVAEREVIMLLRERDPFAGCWVAPGGRIELGEKPPAALIREMGEETGLILRDPELRLITSEVGPDAKSHDWVSFVFRSSKYEGELDTGWDPEGKMERVKLAELARRRLPAVDRYLLYYVFPEAEAVFDATGLCPDARGREWRRKAPPRRDQAYFARVEYTDRGTIDWLEVRPLARRSSAG
;
A
#
# COMPACT_ATOMS: atom_id res chain seq x y z
N MET A 1 0.13 -11.74 -22.30
CA MET A 1 0.90 -10.62 -22.89
C MET A 1 0.00 -9.43 -23.20
N ALA A 2 -1.09 -9.60 -23.97
CA ALA A 2 -2.06 -8.52 -24.24
C ALA A 2 -2.59 -7.83 -22.97
N ARG A 3 -3.07 -8.60 -21.97
CA ARG A 3 -3.52 -8.07 -20.67
C ARG A 3 -2.47 -7.20 -19.97
N ALA A 4 -1.22 -7.64 -19.91
CA ALA A 4 -0.15 -6.92 -19.23
C ALA A 4 0.21 -5.61 -19.96
N ILE A 5 0.17 -5.60 -21.29
CA ILE A 5 0.41 -4.41 -22.11
C ILE A 5 -0.71 -3.38 -21.90
N GLU A 6 -1.96 -3.84 -21.93
CA GLU A 6 -3.12 -2.97 -21.72
C GLU A 6 -3.11 -2.34 -20.33
N LEU A 7 -2.91 -3.16 -19.29
CA LEU A 7 -2.80 -2.68 -17.91
C LEU A 7 -1.62 -1.73 -17.71
N ALA A 8 -0.46 -2.03 -18.29
CA ALA A 8 0.69 -1.13 -18.27
C ALA A 8 0.35 0.24 -18.89
N GLY A 9 -0.38 0.26 -20.01
CA GLY A 9 -0.85 1.48 -20.64
C GLY A 9 -1.73 2.34 -19.74
N LEU A 10 -2.68 1.72 -19.04
CA LEU A 10 -3.57 2.42 -18.09
C LEU A 10 -2.82 2.95 -16.87
N ILE A 11 -1.83 2.20 -16.37
CA ILE A 11 -0.94 2.65 -15.29
C ILE A 11 -0.10 3.85 -15.77
N ASP A 12 0.52 3.77 -16.95
CA ASP A 12 1.34 4.85 -17.50
C ASP A 12 0.50 6.13 -17.72
N GLU A 13 -0.74 5.98 -18.18
CA GLU A 13 -1.69 7.09 -18.33
C GLU A 13 -1.99 7.75 -16.97
N TYR A 14 -2.33 6.94 -15.96
CA TYR A 14 -2.57 7.43 -14.61
C TYR A 14 -1.35 8.13 -14.01
N LEU A 15 -0.16 7.53 -14.10
CA LEU A 15 1.06 8.12 -13.56
C LEU A 15 1.38 9.45 -14.25
N LYS A 16 1.14 9.54 -15.57
CA LYS A 16 1.28 10.79 -16.32
C LYS A 16 0.30 11.87 -15.81
N GLU A 17 -0.96 11.52 -15.58
CA GLU A 17 -1.97 12.43 -15.01
C GLU A 17 -1.58 12.91 -13.60
N ALA A 18 -1.00 12.02 -12.79
CA ALA A 18 -0.48 12.34 -11.46
C ALA A 18 0.86 13.11 -11.48
N GLY A 19 1.43 13.40 -12.65
CA GLY A 19 2.73 14.07 -12.79
C GLY A 19 3.91 13.20 -12.35
N LEU A 20 3.73 11.89 -12.28
CA LEU A 20 4.71 10.89 -11.88
C LEU A 20 5.28 10.16 -13.11
N TRP A 21 6.44 9.54 -12.92
CA TRP A 21 7.07 8.74 -13.95
C TRP A 21 7.66 7.44 -13.40
N LEU A 22 7.26 6.35 -14.05
CA LEU A 22 7.74 4.98 -13.89
C LEU A 22 7.41 4.25 -15.19
N GLU A 23 8.22 3.29 -15.61
CA GLU A 23 7.92 2.46 -16.79
C GLU A 23 7.04 1.28 -16.36
N ALA A 24 5.71 1.40 -16.47
CA ALA A 24 4.79 0.39 -15.94
C ALA A 24 5.01 -1.01 -16.52
N ILE A 25 5.43 -1.09 -17.79
CA ILE A 25 5.71 -2.37 -18.45
C ILE A 25 6.85 -3.15 -17.76
N GLN A 26 7.81 -2.47 -17.11
CA GLN A 26 8.87 -3.13 -16.35
C GLN A 26 8.37 -3.67 -15.01
N LEU A 27 7.31 -3.08 -14.44
CA LEU A 27 6.67 -3.57 -13.22
C LEU A 27 5.92 -4.88 -13.47
N LEU A 28 5.29 -4.99 -14.64
CA LEU A 28 4.45 -6.11 -15.02
C LEU A 28 5.19 -7.12 -15.90
N ALA A 29 6.52 -7.11 -15.85
CA ALA A 29 7.37 -7.99 -16.65
C ALA A 29 7.39 -9.44 -16.10
N ASP A 30 7.33 -9.60 -14.77
CA ASP A 30 7.16 -10.93 -14.17
C ASP A 30 5.70 -11.38 -14.34
N ARG A 31 5.51 -12.50 -15.02
CA ARG A 31 4.17 -13.04 -15.30
C ARG A 31 3.50 -13.69 -14.10
N ARG A 32 4.25 -13.89 -13.00
CA ARG A 32 3.69 -14.32 -11.72
C ARG A 32 3.03 -13.16 -10.96
N GLN A 33 3.41 -11.92 -11.27
CA GLN A 33 2.91 -10.74 -10.59
C GLN A 33 1.54 -10.30 -11.08
N GLU A 34 0.76 -9.81 -10.15
CA GLU A 34 -0.55 -9.26 -10.39
C GLU A 34 -0.65 -7.87 -9.77
N ALA A 35 -1.41 -6.97 -10.40
CA ALA A 35 -1.57 -5.63 -9.88
C ALA A 35 -2.74 -5.55 -8.91
N ALA A 36 -2.53 -4.88 -7.78
CA ALA A 36 -3.53 -4.64 -6.76
C ALA A 36 -3.49 -3.19 -6.28
N VAL A 37 -4.55 -2.78 -5.61
CA VAL A 37 -4.68 -1.48 -4.95
C VAL A 37 -5.01 -1.73 -3.49
N ILE A 38 -4.42 -0.94 -2.60
CA ILE A 38 -4.80 -0.92 -1.18
C ILE A 38 -4.92 0.52 -0.71
N ALA A 39 -5.82 0.80 0.24
CA ALA A 39 -5.98 2.12 0.81
C ALA A 39 -5.84 2.13 2.34
N TRP A 40 -4.97 3.02 2.80
CA TRP A 40 -4.91 3.45 4.18
C TRP A 40 -5.90 4.61 4.37
N ILE A 41 -7.12 4.27 4.79
CA ILE A 41 -8.18 5.23 5.06
C ILE A 41 -8.05 5.67 6.51
N GLU A 42 -7.82 6.95 6.76
CA GLU A 42 -7.69 7.50 8.11
C GLU A 42 -8.82 8.46 8.47
N GLU A 43 -9.19 8.49 9.74
CA GLU A 43 -9.94 9.61 10.30
C GLU A 43 -8.94 10.64 10.86
N ALA A 44 -8.87 11.80 10.19
CA ALA A 44 -7.85 12.79 10.49
C ALA A 44 -8.14 13.50 11.83
N THR A 45 -7.26 13.27 12.80
CA THR A 45 -7.22 14.02 14.07
C THR A 45 -5.89 14.78 14.22
N PRO A 46 -5.82 15.83 15.07
CA PRO A 46 -4.58 16.55 15.32
C PRO A 46 -3.47 15.68 15.93
N CYS A 47 -3.84 14.68 16.73
CA CYS A 47 -2.89 13.76 17.35
C CYS A 47 -2.70 12.53 16.45
N VAL A 48 -1.56 12.46 15.77
CA VAL A 48 -1.24 11.35 14.84
C VAL A 48 -1.35 9.97 15.50
N ALA A 49 -0.97 9.85 16.77
CA ALA A 49 -1.06 8.58 17.51
C ALA A 49 -2.50 8.08 17.74
N GLU A 50 -3.45 9.02 17.82
CA GLU A 50 -4.88 8.76 18.06
C GLU A 50 -5.69 8.68 16.76
N ARG A 51 -5.06 8.86 15.59
CA ARG A 51 -5.76 8.66 14.32
C ARG A 51 -6.15 7.21 14.18
N GLU A 52 -7.39 6.99 13.80
CA GLU A 52 -7.89 5.67 13.47
C GLU A 52 -7.72 5.44 11.98
N VAL A 53 -7.36 4.20 11.65
CA VAL A 53 -7.30 3.70 10.28
C VAL A 53 -8.24 2.50 10.13
N ILE A 54 -8.83 2.38 8.96
CA ILE A 54 -9.70 1.26 8.62
C ILE A 54 -8.83 0.09 8.19
N MET A 55 -9.00 -1.05 8.84
CA MET A 55 -8.19 -2.25 8.64
C MET A 55 -9.07 -3.49 8.62
N LEU A 56 -8.72 -4.44 7.77
CA LEU A 56 -9.28 -5.78 7.74
C LEU A 56 -8.42 -6.72 8.59
N LEU A 57 -9.00 -7.36 9.61
CA LEU A 57 -8.40 -8.50 10.26
C LEU A 57 -8.67 -9.75 9.43
N ARG A 58 -7.66 -10.25 8.71
CA ARG A 58 -7.79 -11.42 7.85
C ARG A 58 -8.04 -12.68 8.66
N GLU A 59 -9.05 -13.45 8.27
CA GLU A 59 -9.38 -14.76 8.84
C GLU A 59 -8.95 -15.92 7.93
N ARG A 60 -8.54 -15.61 6.70
CA ARG A 60 -8.14 -16.59 5.68
C ARG A 60 -6.71 -16.36 5.18
N ASP A 61 -6.12 -17.43 4.65
CA ASP A 61 -4.83 -17.35 3.97
C ASP A 61 -4.95 -16.62 2.62
N PRO A 62 -3.87 -15.97 2.16
CA PRO A 62 -2.60 -15.76 2.87
C PRO A 62 -2.76 -14.74 4.03
N PHE A 63 -1.82 -14.77 4.99
CA PHE A 63 -1.75 -13.81 6.11
C PHE A 63 -2.90 -13.87 7.14
N ALA A 64 -3.51 -15.03 7.36
CA ALA A 64 -4.50 -15.21 8.41
C ALA A 64 -3.99 -14.71 9.78
N GLY A 65 -4.82 -13.92 10.47
CA GLY A 65 -4.50 -13.25 11.73
C GLY A 65 -3.63 -11.99 11.61
N CYS A 66 -3.36 -11.52 10.39
CA CYS A 66 -2.75 -10.21 10.15
C CYS A 66 -3.81 -9.15 9.85
N TRP A 67 -3.49 -7.91 10.21
CA TRP A 67 -4.23 -6.73 9.83
C TRP A 67 -3.71 -6.21 8.49
N VAL A 68 -4.60 -5.96 7.54
CA VAL A 68 -4.26 -5.45 6.22
C VAL A 68 -5.13 -4.25 5.88
N ALA A 69 -4.60 -3.34 5.06
CA ALA A 69 -5.43 -2.29 4.47
C ALA A 69 -6.45 -2.94 3.51
N PRO A 70 -7.69 -2.43 3.44
CA PRO A 70 -8.65 -2.88 2.45
C PRO A 70 -8.13 -2.64 1.03
N GLY A 71 -8.61 -3.45 0.10
CA GLY A 71 -8.31 -3.34 -1.32
C GLY A 71 -8.19 -4.69 -2.00
N GLY A 72 -8.08 -4.63 -3.33
CA GLY A 72 -8.12 -5.83 -4.15
C GLY A 72 -7.42 -5.65 -5.49
N ARG A 73 -7.79 -6.52 -6.42
CA ARG A 73 -7.09 -6.70 -7.70
C ARG A 73 -7.52 -5.61 -8.68
N ILE A 74 -6.59 -5.13 -9.50
CA ILE A 74 -6.94 -4.26 -10.63
C ILE A 74 -7.52 -5.13 -11.75
N GLU A 75 -8.76 -4.87 -12.12
CA GLU A 75 -9.42 -5.59 -13.21
C GLU A 75 -8.99 -5.06 -14.59
N LEU A 76 -9.34 -5.82 -15.63
CA LEU A 76 -9.05 -5.42 -17.00
C LEU A 76 -9.83 -4.14 -17.35
N GLY A 77 -9.15 -3.16 -17.94
CA GLY A 77 -9.76 -1.88 -18.31
C GLY A 77 -9.79 -0.84 -17.19
N GLU A 78 -9.30 -1.15 -16.00
CA GLU A 78 -9.28 -0.22 -14.87
C GLU A 78 -7.93 0.50 -14.72
N LYS A 79 -7.98 1.83 -14.50
CA LYS A 79 -6.86 2.57 -13.92
C LYS A 79 -6.78 2.29 -12.41
N PRO A 80 -5.60 2.39 -11.76
CA PRO A 80 -5.47 2.13 -10.32
C PRO A 80 -6.46 2.91 -9.43
N PRO A 81 -6.72 4.23 -9.62
CA PRO A 81 -7.73 4.92 -8.81
C PRO A 81 -9.15 4.42 -9.02
N ALA A 82 -9.50 3.94 -10.22
CA ALA A 82 -10.83 3.41 -10.51
C ALA A 82 -11.04 2.08 -9.78
N ALA A 83 -10.06 1.17 -9.86
CA ALA A 83 -10.06 -0.07 -9.09
C ALA A 83 -10.15 0.23 -7.59
N LEU A 84 -9.39 1.20 -7.08
CA LEU A 84 -9.41 1.56 -5.66
C LEU A 84 -10.81 2.00 -5.21
N ILE A 85 -11.47 2.86 -5.97
CA ILE A 85 -12.83 3.34 -5.63
C ILE A 85 -13.83 2.18 -5.62
N ARG A 86 -13.75 1.25 -6.58
CA ARG A 86 -14.59 0.05 -6.63
C ARG A 86 -14.38 -0.81 -5.39
N GLU A 87 -13.13 -1.22 -5.12
CA GLU A 87 -12.77 -2.08 -3.99
C GLU A 87 -13.21 -1.46 -2.65
N MET A 88 -13.00 -0.15 -2.45
CA MET A 88 -13.44 0.50 -1.21
C MET A 88 -14.96 0.52 -1.06
N GLY A 89 -15.69 0.70 -2.16
CA GLY A 89 -17.14 0.61 -2.15
C GLY A 89 -17.64 -0.79 -1.81
N GLU A 90 -16.97 -1.82 -2.34
CA GLU A 90 -17.33 -3.23 -2.15
C GLU A 90 -16.99 -3.75 -0.75
N GLU A 91 -15.78 -3.49 -0.25
CA GLU A 91 -15.28 -4.04 1.03
C GLU A 91 -15.67 -3.19 2.25
N THR A 92 -15.76 -1.87 2.09
CA THR A 92 -15.90 -0.95 3.22
C THR A 92 -17.19 -0.14 3.20
N GLY A 93 -17.93 -0.15 2.08
CA GLY A 93 -19.07 0.73 1.86
C GLY A 93 -18.71 2.21 1.68
N LEU A 94 -17.41 2.55 1.62
CA LEU A 94 -16.92 3.92 1.55
C LEU A 94 -16.58 4.34 0.12
N ILE A 95 -16.90 5.60 -0.18
CA ILE A 95 -16.52 6.24 -1.44
C ILE A 95 -15.37 7.20 -1.18
N LEU A 96 -14.17 6.86 -1.62
CA LEU A 96 -13.01 7.73 -1.46
C LEU A 96 -13.10 8.97 -2.35
N ARG A 97 -12.61 10.09 -1.82
CA ARG A 97 -12.40 11.33 -2.57
C ARG A 97 -10.91 11.66 -2.58
N ASP A 98 -10.37 11.90 -3.77
CA ASP A 98 -9.00 12.41 -3.95
C ASP A 98 -7.92 11.57 -3.22
N PRO A 99 -7.91 10.22 -3.40
CA PRO A 99 -6.93 9.36 -2.75
C PRO A 99 -5.51 9.65 -3.24
N GLU A 100 -4.57 9.75 -2.32
CA GLU A 100 -3.18 10.09 -2.60
C GLU A 100 -2.33 8.82 -2.77
N LEU A 101 -1.66 8.67 -3.92
CA LEU A 101 -0.68 7.60 -4.09
C LEU A 101 0.54 7.85 -3.19
N ARG A 102 0.85 6.89 -2.32
CA ARG A 102 2.01 6.94 -1.41
C ARG A 102 3.13 6.05 -1.90
N LEU A 103 2.80 4.87 -2.42
CA LEU A 103 3.79 3.88 -2.82
C LEU A 103 3.32 3.03 -3.98
N ILE A 104 4.28 2.54 -4.75
CA ILE A 104 4.11 1.39 -5.64
C ILE A 104 5.12 0.34 -5.18
N THR A 105 4.65 -0.83 -4.75
CA THR A 105 5.51 -1.98 -4.44
C THR A 105 5.58 -2.93 -5.64
N SER A 106 6.71 -3.61 -5.79
CA SER A 106 6.87 -4.82 -6.59
C SER A 106 7.39 -5.89 -5.64
N GLU A 107 6.52 -6.83 -5.34
CA GLU A 107 6.68 -7.86 -4.32
C GLU A 107 6.74 -9.23 -4.98
N VAL A 108 7.75 -10.00 -4.60
CA VAL A 108 7.97 -11.35 -5.11
C VAL A 108 8.19 -12.28 -3.92
N GLY A 109 7.47 -13.39 -3.86
CA GLY A 109 7.71 -14.42 -2.87
C GLY A 109 8.73 -15.47 -3.31
N PRO A 110 9.17 -16.31 -2.36
CA PRO A 110 10.31 -17.19 -2.56
C PRO A 110 10.02 -18.37 -3.50
N ASP A 111 8.74 -18.71 -3.71
CA ASP A 111 8.35 -19.87 -4.50
C ASP A 111 7.20 -19.58 -5.47
N ALA A 112 6.94 -20.52 -6.37
CA ALA A 112 5.89 -20.40 -7.38
C ALA A 112 4.45 -20.45 -6.82
N LYS A 113 4.28 -20.68 -5.52
CA LYS A 113 2.97 -20.67 -4.83
C LYS A 113 2.73 -19.36 -4.10
N SER A 114 3.74 -18.50 -4.04
CA SER A 114 3.64 -17.19 -3.44
C SER A 114 2.75 -16.29 -4.30
N HIS A 115 2.00 -15.41 -3.64
CA HIS A 115 1.25 -14.38 -4.34
C HIS A 115 2.19 -13.19 -4.57
N ASP A 116 2.65 -13.05 -5.81
CA ASP A 116 3.53 -11.96 -6.23
C ASP A 116 2.66 -10.76 -6.65
N TRP A 117 2.94 -9.59 -6.08
CA TRP A 117 2.06 -8.41 -6.23
C TRP A 117 2.82 -7.20 -6.74
N VAL A 118 2.13 -6.39 -7.54
CA VAL A 118 2.45 -4.98 -7.75
C VAL A 118 1.35 -4.16 -7.08
N SER A 119 1.59 -3.65 -5.88
CA SER A 119 0.57 -2.97 -5.09
C SER A 119 0.69 -1.45 -5.23
N PHE A 120 -0.42 -0.82 -5.62
CA PHE A 120 -0.57 0.63 -5.58
C PHE A 120 -1.17 1.02 -4.23
N VAL A 121 -0.36 1.67 -3.41
CA VAL A 121 -0.67 1.97 -2.01
C VAL A 121 -1.13 3.41 -1.90
N PHE A 122 -2.41 3.59 -1.59
CA PHE A 122 -3.04 4.89 -1.44
C PHE A 122 -3.26 5.25 0.03
N ARG A 123 -3.41 6.54 0.28
CA ARG A 123 -3.86 7.10 1.55
C ARG A 123 -5.03 8.04 1.28
N SER A 124 -6.05 8.01 2.13
CA SER A 124 -7.12 9.00 2.07
C SER A 124 -7.64 9.34 3.46
N SER A 125 -7.95 10.62 3.67
CA SER A 125 -8.73 11.10 4.81
C SER A 125 -10.08 11.69 4.38
N LYS A 126 -10.39 11.65 3.08
CA LYS A 126 -11.62 12.19 2.49
C LYS A 126 -12.42 11.04 1.90
N TYR A 127 -13.58 10.78 2.49
CA TYR A 127 -14.50 9.76 2.01
C TYR A 127 -15.93 10.09 2.41
N GLU A 128 -16.87 9.45 1.74
CA GLU A 128 -18.30 9.49 2.04
C GLU A 128 -18.78 8.08 2.40
N GLY A 129 -19.88 8.00 3.17
CA GLY A 129 -20.46 6.75 3.63
C GLY A 129 -20.16 6.44 5.09
N GLU A 130 -20.76 5.35 5.58
CA GLU A 130 -20.47 4.77 6.87
C GLU A 130 -19.72 3.45 6.65
N LEU A 131 -18.77 3.15 7.55
CA LEU A 131 -18.00 1.91 7.43
C LEU A 131 -18.95 0.73 7.54
N ASP A 132 -19.06 -0.04 6.47
CA ASP A 132 -19.69 -1.34 6.51
C ASP A 132 -18.76 -2.30 7.24
N THR A 133 -19.16 -2.67 8.46
CA THR A 133 -18.50 -3.72 9.24
C THR A 133 -19.13 -5.09 8.97
N GLY A 134 -19.92 -5.20 7.89
CA GLY A 134 -20.60 -6.39 7.42
C GLY A 134 -19.63 -7.49 6.95
N TRP A 135 -20.20 -8.49 6.26
CA TRP A 135 -19.47 -9.69 5.89
C TRP A 135 -18.50 -9.41 4.74
N ASP A 136 -17.20 -9.46 5.05
CA ASP A 136 -16.14 -9.67 4.07
C ASP A 136 -15.75 -11.16 4.11
N PRO A 137 -15.70 -11.88 2.97
CA PRO A 137 -15.29 -13.28 2.93
C PRO A 137 -13.89 -13.53 3.50
N GLU A 138 -13.02 -12.52 3.48
CA GLU A 138 -11.61 -12.59 3.88
C GLU A 138 -11.38 -12.26 5.36
N GLY A 139 -12.32 -11.58 6.03
CA GLY A 139 -12.19 -11.27 7.45
C GLY A 139 -13.17 -10.24 8.00
N LYS A 140 -12.72 -9.47 9.00
CA LYS A 140 -13.54 -8.47 9.69
C LYS A 140 -12.94 -7.08 9.62
N MET A 141 -13.74 -6.11 9.19
CA MET A 141 -13.36 -4.71 9.09
C MET A 141 -13.48 -4.00 10.46
N GLU A 142 -12.43 -3.30 10.89
CA GLU A 142 -12.44 -2.51 12.12
C GLU A 142 -11.65 -1.20 11.97
N ARG A 143 -12.01 -0.20 12.78
CA ARG A 143 -11.19 0.99 13.00
C ARG A 143 -10.14 0.70 14.06
N VAL A 144 -8.88 1.01 13.76
CA VAL A 144 -7.74 0.76 14.67
C VAL A 144 -6.90 2.01 14.80
N LYS A 145 -6.58 2.43 16.02
CA LYS A 145 -5.65 3.55 16.25
C LYS A 145 -4.26 3.23 15.71
N LEU A 146 -3.60 4.19 15.07
CA LEU A 146 -2.25 4.02 14.52
C LEU A 146 -1.25 3.53 15.59
N ALA A 147 -1.30 4.07 16.81
CA ALA A 147 -0.42 3.63 17.89
C ALA A 147 -0.68 2.18 18.34
N GLU A 148 -1.92 1.69 18.21
CA GLU A 148 -2.25 0.30 18.51
C GLU A 148 -1.89 -0.63 17.36
N LEU A 149 -2.23 -0.23 16.13
CA LEU A 149 -1.93 -0.97 14.91
C LEU A 149 -0.44 -1.28 14.81
N ALA A 150 0.38 -0.30 15.23
CA ALA A 150 1.82 -0.43 15.27
C ALA A 150 2.32 -1.64 16.11
N ARG A 151 1.51 -2.13 17.04
CA ARG A 151 1.80 -3.29 17.89
C ARG A 151 1.12 -4.58 17.40
N ARG A 152 0.27 -4.51 16.37
CA ARG A 152 -0.46 -5.65 15.82
C ARG A 152 0.41 -6.42 14.82
N ARG A 153 -0.08 -7.61 14.45
CA ARG A 153 0.50 -8.41 13.37
C ARG A 153 0.06 -7.80 12.04
N LEU A 154 1.03 -7.34 11.27
CA LEU A 154 0.88 -6.84 9.90
C LEU A 154 1.65 -7.80 8.98
N PRO A 155 1.30 -7.90 7.69
CA PRO A 155 2.21 -8.45 6.70
C PRO A 155 3.59 -7.80 6.81
N ALA A 156 4.63 -8.57 6.48
CA ALA A 156 5.99 -8.11 6.65
C ALA A 156 6.21 -6.81 5.89
N VAL A 157 5.76 -6.67 4.63
CA VAL A 157 5.89 -5.44 3.85
C VAL A 157 5.13 -4.26 4.46
N ASP A 158 3.84 -4.41 4.78
CA ASP A 158 2.95 -3.37 5.30
C ASP A 158 3.52 -2.71 6.55
N ARG A 159 4.15 -3.51 7.40
CA ARG A 159 4.82 -3.06 8.61
C ARG A 159 5.83 -1.93 8.35
N TYR A 160 6.55 -1.99 7.23
CA TYR A 160 7.52 -0.97 6.83
C TYR A 160 6.87 0.12 5.98
N LEU A 161 5.83 -0.20 5.20
CA LEU A 161 5.13 0.77 4.37
C LEU A 161 4.50 1.90 5.19
N LEU A 162 4.13 1.63 6.44
CA LEU A 162 3.61 2.61 7.38
C LEU A 162 4.42 3.91 7.45
N TYR A 163 5.75 3.88 7.32
CA TYR A 163 6.58 5.09 7.33
C TYR A 163 6.42 5.96 6.07
N TYR A 164 6.11 5.34 4.94
CA TYR A 164 5.90 6.05 3.69
C TYR A 164 4.46 6.55 3.56
N VAL A 165 3.52 5.82 4.16
CA VAL A 165 2.11 6.20 4.23
C VAL A 165 1.91 7.33 5.26
N PHE A 166 2.48 7.20 6.45
CA PHE A 166 2.37 8.14 7.58
C PHE A 166 3.76 8.62 8.04
N PRO A 167 4.50 9.38 7.21
CA PRO A 167 5.82 9.88 7.60
C PRO A 167 5.79 10.79 8.83
N GLU A 168 4.65 11.41 9.14
CA GLU A 168 4.46 12.17 10.37
C GLU A 168 4.36 11.34 11.65
N ALA A 169 4.15 10.02 11.53
CA ALA A 169 3.98 9.09 12.64
C ALA A 169 5.29 8.41 13.05
N GLU A 170 6.45 8.89 12.57
CA GLU A 170 7.77 8.32 12.86
C GLU A 170 7.98 8.08 14.37
N ALA A 171 7.66 9.06 15.22
CA ALA A 171 7.81 8.91 16.66
C ALA A 171 6.91 7.82 17.26
N VAL A 172 5.72 7.59 16.68
CA VAL A 172 4.81 6.51 17.09
C VAL A 172 5.45 5.17 16.75
N PHE A 173 5.95 5.02 15.52
CA PHE A 173 6.53 3.77 15.05
C PHE A 173 7.87 3.44 15.74
N ASP A 174 8.71 4.45 16.01
CA ASP A 174 9.93 4.31 16.79
C ASP A 174 9.62 3.82 18.22
N ALA A 175 8.61 4.40 18.88
CA ALA A 175 8.22 4.04 20.24
C ALA A 175 7.62 2.62 20.35
N THR A 176 7.05 2.09 19.27
CA THR A 176 6.49 0.72 19.24
C THR A 176 7.49 -0.33 18.75
N GLY A 177 8.74 0.06 18.46
CA GLY A 177 9.75 -0.86 17.93
C GLY A 177 9.45 -1.30 16.49
N LEU A 178 8.60 -0.57 15.77
CA LEU A 178 8.35 -0.77 14.34
C LEU A 178 9.50 -0.22 13.48
N CYS A 179 10.74 -0.27 13.94
CA CYS A 179 11.87 0.27 13.17
C CYS A 179 11.94 -0.47 11.82
N PRO A 180 12.02 0.24 10.67
CA PRO A 180 11.97 -0.37 9.35
C PRO A 180 13.27 -1.10 8.96
N ASP A 181 14.11 -1.45 9.94
CA ASP A 181 15.17 -2.44 9.79
C ASP A 181 15.30 -3.31 11.05
N ALA A 182 15.35 -4.63 10.87
CA ALA A 182 15.78 -5.56 11.94
C ALA A 182 17.24 -5.32 12.38
N ARG A 183 17.95 -4.37 11.75
CA ARG A 183 19.36 -4.00 12.00
C ARG A 183 19.60 -2.53 12.40
N GLY A 184 18.55 -1.76 12.69
CA GLY A 184 18.53 -0.49 13.43
C GLY A 184 19.40 0.70 12.98
N ARG A 185 20.18 0.61 11.89
CA ARG A 185 21.34 1.51 11.68
C ARG A 185 21.44 2.16 10.32
N GLU A 186 20.81 1.60 9.29
CA GLU A 186 20.99 2.12 7.92
C GLU A 186 19.85 3.06 7.53
N TRP A 187 18.62 2.81 7.99
CA TRP A 187 17.48 3.70 7.74
C TRP A 187 17.61 5.05 8.47
N ARG A 188 18.11 5.06 9.72
CA ARG A 188 18.35 6.31 10.49
C ARG A 188 19.33 7.30 9.82
N ARG A 189 20.08 6.86 8.80
CA ARG A 189 20.97 7.73 8.01
C ARG A 189 20.27 8.37 6.80
N LYS A 190 19.10 7.87 6.41
CA LYS A 190 18.28 8.45 5.33
C LYS A 190 17.29 9.44 5.95
N ALA A 191 17.08 10.57 5.28
CA ALA A 191 16.04 11.51 5.69
C ALA A 191 14.65 10.83 5.66
N PRO A 192 13.73 11.18 6.57
CA PRO A 192 12.39 10.60 6.59
C PRO A 192 11.67 10.81 5.25
N PRO A 193 10.75 9.91 4.86
CA PRO A 193 9.98 10.07 3.64
C PRO A 193 9.23 11.40 3.61
N ARG A 194 9.17 12.05 2.44
CA ARG A 194 8.47 13.33 2.30
C ARG A 194 6.96 13.12 2.17
N ARG A 195 6.20 14.00 2.81
CA ARG A 195 4.72 13.99 2.77
C ARG A 195 4.15 14.18 1.38
N ASP A 196 4.81 14.94 0.51
CA ASP A 196 4.36 15.25 -0.85
C ASP A 196 5.00 14.35 -1.92
N GLN A 197 5.62 13.23 -1.53
CA GLN A 197 6.37 12.35 -2.43
C GLN A 197 5.80 10.94 -2.40
N ALA A 198 5.50 10.41 -3.59
CA ALA A 198 5.25 8.98 -3.79
C ALA A 198 6.55 8.22 -4.03
N TYR A 199 6.62 6.95 -3.65
CA TYR A 199 7.83 6.13 -3.73
C TYR A 199 7.59 4.85 -4.54
N PHE A 200 8.67 4.29 -5.07
CA PHE A 200 8.71 2.94 -5.61
C PHE A 200 9.57 2.07 -4.70
N ALA A 201 9.11 0.86 -4.43
CA ALA A 201 9.86 -0.14 -3.69
C ALA A 201 9.85 -1.50 -4.40
N ARG A 202 10.99 -2.18 -4.41
CA ARG A 202 11.11 -3.58 -4.82
C ARG A 202 11.51 -4.42 -3.62
N VAL A 203 10.74 -5.47 -3.37
CA VAL A 203 10.81 -6.29 -2.16
C VAL A 203 10.72 -7.77 -2.53
N GLU A 204 11.55 -8.59 -1.90
CA GLU A 204 11.46 -10.05 -2.00
C GLU A 204 11.14 -10.63 -0.62
N TYR A 205 10.15 -11.55 -0.55
CA TYR A 205 9.91 -12.34 0.64
C TYR A 205 10.89 -13.52 0.67
N THR A 206 11.44 -13.74 1.86
CA THR A 206 12.28 -14.90 2.18
C THR A 206 11.42 -16.10 2.58
N ASP A 207 11.98 -17.31 2.52
CA ASP A 207 11.34 -18.55 3.02
C ASP A 207 10.90 -18.50 4.50
N ARG A 208 11.45 -17.55 5.27
CA ARG A 208 11.17 -17.37 6.69
C ARG A 208 10.03 -16.38 6.96
N GLY A 209 9.37 -15.86 5.93
CA GLY A 209 8.32 -14.85 6.04
C GLY A 209 8.83 -13.45 6.40
N THR A 210 10.14 -13.23 6.37
CA THR A 210 10.76 -11.89 6.39
C THR A 210 10.93 -11.35 4.98
N ILE A 211 11.28 -10.07 4.84
CA ILE A 211 11.49 -9.42 3.55
C ILE A 211 12.92 -8.89 3.40
N ASP A 212 13.41 -8.87 2.17
CA ASP A 212 14.62 -8.17 1.75
C ASP A 212 14.25 -6.96 0.87
N TRP A 213 14.75 -5.80 1.27
CA TRP A 213 14.57 -4.54 0.52
C TRP A 213 15.61 -4.44 -0.58
N LEU A 214 15.21 -4.69 -1.82
CA LEU A 214 16.10 -4.59 -2.96
C LEU A 214 16.29 -3.13 -3.40
N GLU A 215 15.22 -2.36 -3.40
CA GLU A 215 15.23 -0.97 -3.81
C GLU A 215 14.12 -0.19 -3.12
N VAL A 216 14.40 1.04 -2.68
CA VAL A 216 13.38 2.05 -2.39
C VAL A 216 13.87 3.41 -2.87
N ARG A 217 13.06 4.08 -3.70
CA ARG A 217 13.40 5.40 -4.22
C ARG A 217 12.17 6.29 -4.43
N PRO A 218 12.31 7.62 -4.40
CA PRO A 218 11.26 8.52 -4.84
C PRO A 218 10.83 8.22 -6.29
N LEU A 219 9.54 8.28 -6.58
CA LEU A 219 9.06 8.35 -7.95
C LEU A 219 9.46 9.69 -8.56
N ALA A 220 10.03 9.64 -9.76
CA ALA A 220 10.40 10.85 -10.47
C ALA A 220 9.12 11.64 -10.80
N ARG A 221 9.17 12.96 -10.61
CA ARG A 221 8.15 13.84 -11.15
C ARG A 221 8.50 14.13 -12.61
N ARG A 222 7.50 14.10 -13.49
CA ARG A 222 7.70 14.65 -14.84
C ARG A 222 7.96 16.14 -14.68
N SER A 223 9.12 16.61 -15.12
CA SER A 223 9.30 18.04 -15.34
C SER A 223 8.20 18.47 -16.31
N SER A 224 7.51 19.57 -16.00
CA SER A 224 6.62 20.24 -16.94
C SER A 224 7.45 20.74 -18.12
N ALA A 225 7.76 19.86 -19.06
CA ALA A 225 8.22 20.25 -20.37
C ALA A 225 6.98 20.79 -21.08
N GLY A 226 7.00 22.11 -21.31
CA GLY A 226 5.98 22.83 -22.08
C GLY A 226 5.99 22.49 -23.56
#